data_AF-A0A7Y5QPA1-F1
#
_entry.id   AF-A0A7Y5QPA1-F1
#
_cell.length_a   1.000
_cell.length_b   1.000
_cell.length_c   1.000
_cell.angle_alpha   90.00
_cell.angle_beta   90.00
_cell.angle_gamma   90.00
#
_symmetry.space_group_name_H-M   'P 1'
#
loop_
_entity.id
_entity.type
_entity.pdbx_description
1 polymer ?
#
loop_
_entity_poly.entity_id
_entity_poly.type
_entity_poly.pdbx_seq_one_letter_code
_entity_poly.pdbx_strand_id
1 'polypeptide(L)'
;MSGVAAPPLGGPGPLIDVHAHFYQEGCGRANWRALNASRLAAGDRIGVTWHVGSVLGSWGATSPTYFQSPADTVSGNDAMLAMQAAEPRRVRAWAAVNPNDQTLALSELERCVAREAGAIGSCPAIMNAIVDALSEFGIRHFDMPATP
;
A
#
# COMPACT_ATOMS: atom_id res chain seq x y z
N MET A 1 -10.09 -19.37 33.75
CA MET A 1 -11.16 -18.56 33.13
C MET A 1 -10.68 -18.13 31.76
N SER A 2 -11.19 -18.77 30.70
CA SER A 2 -10.88 -18.40 29.31
C SER A 2 -11.53 -17.04 29.04
N GLY A 3 -10.71 -16.00 28.88
CA GLY A 3 -11.18 -14.67 28.51
C GLY A 3 -11.64 -14.71 27.06
N VAL A 4 -12.95 -14.65 26.84
CA VAL A 4 -13.50 -14.48 25.50
C VAL A 4 -13.02 -13.13 24.96
N ALA A 5 -12.24 -13.15 23.89
CA ALA A 5 -11.75 -11.93 23.25
C ALA A 5 -12.94 -11.04 22.85
N ALA A 6 -12.85 -9.75 23.15
CA ALA A 6 -13.91 -8.79 22.81
C ALA A 6 -14.14 -8.79 21.29
N PRO A 7 -15.41 -8.73 20.82
CA PRO A 7 -15.74 -8.84 19.40
C PRO A 7 -15.05 -7.73 18.56
N PRO A 8 -14.73 -7.99 17.28
CA PRO A 8 -14.11 -7.00 16.39
C PRO A 8 -14.98 -5.76 16.22
N LEU A 9 -14.36 -4.57 16.17
CA LEU A 9 -15.10 -3.30 16.07
C LEU A 9 -15.80 -3.10 14.72
N GLY A 10 -15.27 -3.69 13.65
CA GLY A 10 -15.79 -3.59 12.29
C GLY A 10 -16.92 -4.58 11.96
N GLY A 11 -17.38 -5.36 12.95
CA GLY A 11 -18.41 -6.38 12.76
C GLY A 11 -17.86 -7.77 12.38
N PRO A 12 -18.74 -8.74 12.10
CA PRO A 12 -18.35 -10.16 11.97
C PRO A 12 -17.84 -10.56 10.58
N GLY A 13 -17.96 -9.70 9.57
CA GLY A 13 -17.55 -9.98 8.20
C GLY A 13 -16.06 -9.75 7.96
N PRO A 14 -15.48 -10.33 6.89
CA PRO A 14 -14.11 -10.02 6.49
C PRO A 14 -14.00 -8.55 6.08
N LEU A 15 -13.00 -7.85 6.62
CA LEU A 15 -12.74 -6.44 6.36
C LEU A 15 -11.38 -6.26 5.71
N ILE A 16 -11.31 -5.48 4.63
CA ILE A 16 -10.06 -5.18 3.93
C ILE A 16 -9.83 -3.68 3.97
N ASP A 17 -8.70 -3.26 4.55
CA ASP A 17 -8.21 -1.89 4.46
C ASP A 17 -7.32 -1.78 3.21
N VAL A 18 -7.86 -1.23 2.13
CA VAL A 18 -7.16 -1.15 0.83
C VAL A 18 -6.20 0.04 0.71
N HIS A 19 -6.14 0.91 1.71
CA HIS A 19 -5.39 2.15 1.69
C HIS A 19 -4.50 2.28 2.94
N ALA A 20 -3.69 1.26 3.18
CA ALA A 20 -2.70 1.29 4.24
C ALA A 20 -1.38 1.94 3.79
N HIS A 21 -0.73 2.63 4.71
CA HIS A 21 0.64 3.09 4.54
C HIS A 21 1.50 2.63 5.70
N PHE A 22 2.69 2.15 5.35
CA PHE A 22 3.70 1.71 6.30
C PHE A 22 4.97 2.56 6.17
N TYR A 23 5.76 2.56 7.23
CA TYR A 23 7.02 3.26 7.31
C TYR A 23 8.20 2.31 7.15
N GLN A 24 9.31 2.83 6.63
CA GLN A 24 10.58 2.12 6.55
C GLN A 24 11.68 2.84 7.34
N GLU A 25 12.83 2.18 7.47
CA GLU A 25 14.04 2.83 7.92
C GLU A 25 14.41 4.01 7.02
N GLY A 26 14.91 5.11 7.60
CA GLY A 26 15.22 6.32 6.85
C GLY A 26 14.03 7.22 6.53
N CYS A 27 12.80 6.89 6.94
CA CYS A 27 11.61 7.72 6.68
C CYS A 27 11.51 9.04 7.49
N GLY A 28 12.59 9.44 8.18
CA GLY A 28 12.58 10.60 9.07
C GLY A 28 11.83 10.41 10.40
N ARG A 29 11.26 9.23 10.67
CA ARG A 29 10.57 8.92 11.94
C ARG A 29 11.34 7.88 12.76
N ALA A 30 11.93 8.29 13.88
CA ALA A 30 12.72 7.39 14.74
C ALA A 30 11.90 6.20 15.29
N ASN A 31 10.60 6.39 15.51
CA ASN A 31 9.68 5.38 16.06
C ASN A 31 8.89 4.61 14.98
N TRP A 32 9.36 4.59 13.73
CA TRP A 32 8.63 4.00 12.59
C TRP A 32 8.16 2.55 12.84
N ARG A 33 8.98 1.72 13.49
CA ARG A 33 8.62 0.33 13.84
C ARG A 33 7.41 0.26 14.77
N ALA A 34 7.39 1.12 15.79
CA ALA A 34 6.29 1.20 16.74
C ALA A 34 5.00 1.71 16.07
N LEU A 35 5.11 2.64 15.12
CA LEU A 35 3.96 3.11 14.33
C LEU A 35 3.36 2.00 13.48
N ASN A 36 4.19 1.22 12.79
CA ASN A 36 3.73 0.06 12.01
C ASN A 36 3.06 -1.00 12.90
N ALA A 37 3.67 -1.33 14.05
CA ALA A 37 3.11 -2.28 14.99
C ALA A 37 1.77 -1.80 15.57
N SER A 38 1.67 -0.50 15.89
CA SER A 38 0.44 0.12 16.37
C SER A 38 -0.68 0.03 15.32
N ARG A 39 -0.38 0.28 14.04
CA ARG A 39 -1.35 0.12 12.94
C ARG A 39 -1.87 -1.32 12.85
N LEU A 40 -0.98 -2.32 12.89
CA LEU A 40 -1.38 -3.73 12.83
C LEU A 40 -2.26 -4.11 14.03
N ALA A 41 -1.87 -3.69 15.25
CA ALA A 41 -2.67 -3.94 16.45
C ALA A 41 -4.06 -3.28 16.40
N ALA A 42 -4.15 -2.06 15.86
CA ALA A 42 -5.42 -1.40 15.62
C ALA A 42 -6.27 -2.16 14.57
N GLY A 43 -5.65 -2.63 13.49
CA GLY A 43 -6.28 -3.49 12.50
C GLY A 43 -6.87 -4.76 13.11
N ASP A 44 -6.07 -5.47 13.93
CA ASP A 44 -6.51 -6.67 14.65
C ASP A 44 -7.71 -6.38 15.57
N ARG A 45 -7.71 -5.22 16.26
CA ARG A 45 -8.83 -4.81 17.12
C ARG A 45 -10.11 -4.50 16.33
N ILE A 46 -9.96 -3.91 15.15
CA ILE A 46 -11.07 -3.62 14.26
C ILE A 46 -11.59 -4.91 13.60
N GLY A 47 -10.74 -5.91 13.41
CA GLY A 47 -11.06 -7.12 12.64
C GLY A 47 -10.67 -7.00 11.16
N VAL A 48 -9.70 -6.14 10.83
CA VAL A 48 -9.15 -6.06 9.48
C VAL A 48 -8.45 -7.38 9.14
N THR A 49 -8.94 -8.06 8.12
CA THR A 49 -8.38 -9.30 7.59
C THR A 49 -7.12 -9.04 6.77
N TRP A 50 -7.14 -7.99 5.95
CA TRP A 50 -6.01 -7.60 5.10
C TRP A 50 -5.83 -6.09 5.09
N HIS A 51 -4.59 -5.65 5.34
CA HIS A 51 -4.11 -4.33 4.95
C HIS A 51 -3.45 -4.46 3.59
N VAL A 52 -4.02 -3.84 2.57
CA VAL A 52 -3.34 -3.62 1.29
C VAL A 52 -2.74 -2.23 1.33
N GLY A 53 -1.43 -2.13 1.15
CA GLY A 53 -0.74 -0.87 1.38
C GLY A 53 0.55 -0.69 0.62
N SER A 54 1.12 0.51 0.76
CA SER A 54 2.39 0.89 0.16
C SER A 54 3.29 1.62 1.16
N VAL A 55 4.59 1.67 0.85
CA VAL A 55 5.55 2.57 1.48
C VAL A 55 5.95 3.62 0.44
N LEU A 56 5.68 4.90 0.72
CA LEU A 56 6.06 6.00 -0.16
C LEU A 56 7.52 6.41 0.11
N GLY A 57 8.43 5.46 -0.12
CA GLY A 57 9.88 5.64 0.00
C GLY A 57 10.29 6.19 1.35
N SER A 58 11.07 7.28 1.34
CA SER A 58 11.56 7.95 2.55
C SER A 58 10.55 8.90 3.20
N TRP A 59 9.32 8.99 2.68
CA TRP A 59 8.30 9.93 3.18
C TRP A 59 8.74 11.40 3.20
N GLY A 60 9.58 11.82 2.24
CA GLY A 60 10.06 13.20 2.14
C GLY A 60 11.49 13.41 2.66
N ALA A 61 12.10 12.42 3.31
CA ALA A 61 13.41 12.61 3.94
C ALA A 61 14.57 12.72 2.95
N THR A 62 14.50 12.00 1.82
CA THR A 62 15.53 12.02 0.76
C THR A 62 15.01 12.52 -0.59
N SER A 63 13.70 12.45 -0.84
CA SER A 63 13.04 13.06 -1.99
C SER A 63 11.55 13.31 -1.71
N PRO A 64 10.85 14.18 -2.47
CA PRO A 64 9.44 14.49 -2.22
C PRO A 64 8.53 13.25 -2.32
N THR A 65 7.60 13.10 -1.37
CA THR A 65 6.76 11.89 -1.21
C THR A 65 6.00 11.44 -2.47
N TYR A 66 5.52 12.37 -3.29
CA TYR A 66 4.77 12.06 -4.52
C TYR A 66 5.59 12.29 -5.81
N PHE A 67 6.80 12.80 -5.68
CA PHE A 67 7.72 13.07 -6.78
C PHE A 67 9.08 12.47 -6.43
N GLN A 68 9.05 11.18 -6.11
CA GLN A 68 10.16 10.48 -5.50
C GLN A 68 11.35 10.39 -6.46
N SER A 69 12.55 10.27 -5.91
CA SER A 69 13.70 9.82 -6.69
C SER A 69 13.52 8.34 -7.07
N PRO A 70 14.24 7.84 -8.09
CA PRO A 70 14.27 6.42 -8.39
C PRO A 70 14.65 5.54 -7.19
N ALA A 71 15.68 5.95 -6.43
CA ALA A 71 16.14 5.22 -5.25
C ALA A 71 15.07 5.18 -4.14
N ASP A 72 14.33 6.26 -3.94
CA ASP A 72 13.24 6.29 -2.96
C ASP A 72 12.07 5.41 -3.38
N THR A 73 11.77 5.36 -4.68
CA THR A 73 10.71 4.50 -5.23
C THR A 73 11.05 3.03 -4.98
N VAL A 74 12.25 2.61 -5.38
CA VAL A 74 12.73 1.22 -5.25
C VAL A 74 12.81 0.80 -3.78
N SER A 75 13.40 1.64 -2.92
CA SER A 75 13.50 1.31 -1.49
C SER A 75 12.14 1.19 -0.81
N GLY A 76 11.19 2.07 -1.16
CA GLY A 76 9.81 1.96 -0.67
C GLY A 76 9.15 0.64 -1.09
N ASN A 77 9.28 0.26 -2.37
CA ASN A 77 8.74 -1.01 -2.86
C ASN A 77 9.39 -2.21 -2.15
N ASP A 78 10.71 -2.22 -2.01
CA ASP A 78 11.42 -3.29 -1.29
C ASP A 78 10.96 -3.42 0.16
N ALA A 79 10.77 -2.30 0.86
CA ALA A 79 10.26 -2.29 2.21
C ALA A 79 8.81 -2.81 2.30
N MET A 80 7.97 -2.49 1.32
CA MET A 80 6.59 -2.98 1.29
C MET A 80 6.53 -4.49 1.01
N LEU A 81 7.36 -4.99 0.10
CA LEU A 81 7.49 -6.42 -0.17
C LEU A 81 8.03 -7.17 1.07
N ALA A 82 9.02 -6.61 1.76
CA ALA A 82 9.53 -7.16 3.01
C ALA A 82 8.46 -7.19 4.12
N MET A 83 7.63 -6.14 4.23
CA MET A 83 6.49 -6.12 5.15
C MET A 83 5.48 -7.21 4.82
N GLN A 84 5.13 -7.38 3.53
CA GLN A 84 4.24 -8.47 3.11
C GLN A 84 4.82 -9.85 3.44
N ALA A 85 6.13 -10.06 3.22
CA ALA A 85 6.79 -11.32 3.54
C ALA A 85 6.83 -11.60 5.05
N ALA A 86 7.01 -10.56 5.87
CA ALA A 86 6.98 -10.67 7.33
C ALA A 86 5.56 -10.88 7.88
N GLU A 87 4.55 -10.34 7.20
CA GLU A 87 3.15 -10.35 7.61
C GLU A 87 2.22 -11.03 6.58
N PRO A 88 2.52 -12.27 6.13
CA PRO A 88 1.90 -12.85 4.94
C PRO A 88 0.42 -13.18 5.12
N ARG A 89 -0.10 -13.11 6.35
CA ARG A 89 -1.51 -13.32 6.71
C ARG A 89 -2.31 -12.02 6.93
N ARG A 90 -1.62 -10.88 7.01
CA ARG A 90 -2.22 -9.58 7.37
C ARG A 90 -1.98 -8.51 6.32
N VAL A 91 -0.90 -8.61 5.54
CA VAL A 91 -0.46 -7.54 4.64
C VAL A 91 -0.40 -8.02 3.19
N ARG A 92 -0.84 -7.16 2.28
CA ARG A 92 -0.57 -7.23 0.85
C ARG A 92 0.06 -5.93 0.35
N ALA A 93 1.01 -6.06 -0.57
CA ALA A 93 1.76 -4.94 -1.12
C ALA A 93 1.07 -4.37 -2.37
N TRP A 94 0.95 -3.05 -2.41
CA TRP A 94 0.88 -2.26 -3.63
C TRP A 94 2.29 -1.86 -4.04
N ALA A 95 2.56 -1.90 -5.34
CA ALA A 95 3.71 -1.24 -5.94
C ALA A 95 3.46 0.27 -5.98
N ALA A 96 4.34 1.05 -5.37
CA ALA A 96 4.45 2.48 -5.61
C ALA A 96 5.14 2.71 -6.96
N VAL A 97 4.64 3.69 -7.72
CA VAL A 97 5.20 4.06 -9.02
C VAL A 97 5.64 5.51 -9.01
N ASN A 98 6.69 5.80 -9.77
CA ASN A 98 7.20 7.14 -9.93
C ASN A 98 6.46 7.85 -11.09
N PRO A 99 5.66 8.90 -10.82
CA PRO A 99 4.93 9.58 -11.90
C PRO A 99 5.83 10.41 -12.81
N ASN A 100 7.08 10.69 -12.41
CA ASN A 100 8.01 11.51 -13.16
C ASN A 100 8.91 10.71 -14.11
N ASP A 101 8.93 9.38 -13.97
CA ASP A 101 9.78 8.48 -14.74
C ASP A 101 8.97 7.26 -15.18
N GLN A 102 8.44 7.32 -16.40
CA GLN A 102 7.63 6.26 -16.97
C GLN A 102 8.39 4.94 -17.08
N THR A 103 9.68 4.97 -17.43
CA THR A 103 10.49 3.76 -17.61
C THR A 103 10.65 3.04 -16.28
N LEU A 104 11.00 3.79 -15.22
CA LEU A 104 11.09 3.24 -13.88
C LEU A 104 9.73 2.74 -13.37
N ALA A 105 8.65 3.50 -13.62
CA ALA A 105 7.32 3.10 -13.20
C ALA A 105 6.93 1.73 -13.78
N LEU A 106 7.16 1.53 -15.08
CA LEU A 106 6.89 0.26 -15.74
C LEU A 106 7.78 -0.87 -15.20
N SER A 107 9.08 -0.62 -15.02
CA SER A 107 9.99 -1.65 -14.48
C SER A 107 9.63 -2.07 -13.05
N GLU A 108 9.21 -1.11 -12.21
CA GLU A 108 8.80 -1.42 -10.83
C GLU A 108 7.46 -2.15 -10.77
N LEU A 109 6.52 -1.84 -11.67
CA LEU A 109 5.28 -2.62 -11.81
C LEU A 109 5.59 -4.07 -12.19
N GLU A 110 6.41 -4.29 -13.21
CA GLU A 110 6.83 -5.64 -13.62
C GLU A 110 7.53 -6.38 -12.47
N ARG A 111 8.51 -5.73 -11.83
CA ARG A 111 9.28 -6.33 -10.75
C ARG A 111 8.43 -6.69 -9.54
N CYS A 112 7.58 -5.76 -9.08
CA CYS A 112 6.83 -5.95 -7.85
C CYS A 112 5.63 -6.88 -8.03
N VAL A 113 4.95 -6.81 -9.18
CA VAL A 113 3.73 -7.60 -9.46
C VAL A 113 4.05 -9.01 -9.96
N ALA A 114 5.28 -9.25 -10.44
CA ALA A 114 5.74 -10.59 -10.77
C ALA A 114 5.46 -11.57 -9.61
N ARG A 115 5.04 -12.80 -9.95
CA ARG A 115 4.57 -13.82 -8.99
C ARG A 115 5.56 -14.10 -7.86
N GLU A 116 6.85 -13.91 -8.11
CA GLU A 116 7.96 -14.15 -7.16
C GLU A 116 8.15 -12.99 -6.16
N ALA A 117 7.83 -11.75 -6.55
CA ALA A 117 7.87 -10.58 -5.66
C ALA A 117 6.56 -10.42 -4.88
N GLY A 118 5.42 -10.64 -5.53
CA GLY A 118 4.13 -10.88 -4.89
C GLY A 118 3.31 -9.64 -4.52
N ALA A 119 3.62 -8.44 -5.01
CA ALA A 119 2.68 -7.31 -4.91
C ALA A 119 1.39 -7.63 -5.69
N ILE A 120 0.25 -7.22 -5.15
CA ILE A 120 -1.05 -7.57 -5.75
C ILE A 120 -1.51 -6.59 -6.84
N GLY A 121 -0.72 -5.53 -7.09
CA GLY A 121 -0.95 -4.55 -8.15
C GLY A 121 -0.39 -3.17 -7.80
N SER A 122 -0.98 -2.12 -8.36
CA SER A 122 -0.67 -0.73 -8.03
C SER A 122 -1.94 0.12 -8.11
N CYS A 123 -2.14 1.06 -7.17
CA CYS A 123 -3.29 1.96 -7.18
C CYS A 123 -3.49 2.68 -8.53
N PRO A 124 -2.49 3.36 -9.12
CA PRO A 124 -2.65 4.00 -10.43
C PRO A 124 -2.99 3.03 -11.56
N ALA A 125 -2.53 1.77 -11.51
CA ALA A 125 -2.92 0.78 -12.51
C ALA A 125 -4.42 0.45 -12.42
N ILE A 126 -4.97 0.32 -11.20
CA ILE A 126 -6.41 0.13 -10.98
C ILE A 126 -7.19 1.36 -11.43
N MET A 127 -6.71 2.55 -11.10
CA MET A 127 -7.35 3.81 -11.50
C MET A 127 -7.41 3.95 -13.03
N ASN A 128 -6.31 3.62 -13.71
CA ASN A 128 -6.27 3.63 -15.17
C ASN A 128 -7.19 2.57 -15.78
N ALA A 129 -7.27 1.38 -15.19
CA ALA A 129 -8.22 0.35 -15.64
C ALA A 129 -9.68 0.80 -15.47
N ILE A 130 -10.00 1.53 -14.39
CA ILE A 130 -11.33 2.14 -14.19
C ILE A 130 -11.59 3.21 -15.26
N VAL A 131 -10.64 4.12 -15.52
CA VAL A 131 -10.79 5.14 -16.58
C VAL A 131 -10.99 4.47 -17.95
N ASP A 132 -10.21 3.45 -18.27
CA ASP A 132 -10.32 2.69 -19.52
C ASP A 132 -11.70 2.04 -19.67
N ALA A 133 -12.18 1.35 -18.63
CA ALA A 133 -13.51 0.75 -18.60
C ALA A 133 -14.63 1.77 -18.73
N LEU A 134 -14.45 2.99 -18.21
CA LEU A 134 -15.45 4.06 -18.27
C LEU A 134 -15.35 4.92 -19.55
N SER A 135 -14.33 4.70 -20.38
CA SER A 135 -14.06 5.52 -21.57
C SER A 135 -15.17 5.44 -22.63
N GLU A 136 -15.89 4.30 -22.71
CA GLU A 136 -17.05 4.13 -23.59
C GLU A 136 -18.22 5.07 -23.25
N PHE A 137 -18.28 5.56 -22.01
CA PHE A 137 -19.25 6.54 -21.52
C PHE A 137 -18.75 8.00 -21.65
N GLY A 138 -17.60 8.22 -22.29
CA GLY A 138 -17.00 9.54 -22.46
C GLY A 138 -16.22 10.06 -21.24
N ILE A 139 -16.06 9.23 -20.21
CA ILE A 139 -15.28 9.57 -19.01
C ILE A 139 -13.79 9.39 -19.34
N ARG A 140 -13.01 10.47 -19.22
CA ARG A 140 -11.57 10.48 -19.52
C ARG A 140 -10.67 10.76 -18.32
N HIS A 141 -11.27 11.12 -17.18
CA HIS A 141 -10.64 11.36 -15.90
C HIS A 141 -11.71 11.31 -14.82
N PHE A 142 -11.33 11.04 -13.57
CA PHE A 142 -12.18 11.24 -12.41
C PHE A 142 -11.33 11.67 -11.22
N ASP A 143 -11.89 12.51 -10.35
CA ASP A 143 -11.19 13.06 -9.20
C ASP A 143 -10.98 12.02 -8.08
N MET A 144 -9.88 12.16 -7.35
CA MET A 144 -9.62 11.40 -6.13
C MET A 144 -9.79 12.26 -4.88
N PRO A 145 -10.32 11.70 -3.76
CA PRO A 145 -10.73 10.31 -3.58
C PRO A 145 -12.07 10.01 -4.28
N ALA A 146 -12.17 8.83 -4.90
CA ALA A 146 -13.42 8.36 -5.48
C ALA A 146 -14.46 8.19 -4.37
N THR A 147 -15.61 8.84 -4.51
CA THR A 147 -16.75 8.68 -3.60
C THR A 147 -17.89 7.99 -4.37
N PRO A 148 -18.55 6.95 -3.81
CA PRO A 148 -19.70 6.30 -4.43
C PRO A 148 -20.89 7.24 -4.64
#